data_AF-X0XV72-F1
#
_entry.id   AF-X0XV72-F1
#
_cell.length_a   1.000
_cell.length_b   1.000
_cell.length_c   1.000
_cell.angle_alpha   90.00
_cell.angle_beta   90.00
_cell.angle_gamma   90.00
#
_symmetry.space_group_name_H-M   'P 1'
#
loop_
_entity.id
_entity.type
_entity.pdbx_description
1 polymer ?
#
loop_
_entity_poly.entity_id
_entity_poly.type
_entity_poly.pdbx_seq_one_letter_code
_entity_poly.pdbx_strand_id
1 'polypeptide(L)'
;MRAVVAVELVTAAQAVDLRQSGPERLGRGTAAAYRQIRSRVRFLEHDRPLTPDIEAVADLIRSGSIMAEVREALEQEEGRAR
;
A
#
# COMPACT_ATOMS: atom_id res chain seq x y z
N MET A 1 -5.06 3.55 -17.55
CA MET A 1 -4.21 4.31 -16.61
C MET A 1 -4.02 3.64 -15.24
N ARG A 2 -5.05 3.04 -14.61
CA ARG A 2 -4.95 2.38 -13.28
C ARG A 2 -3.86 1.30 -13.14
N ALA A 3 -3.61 0.52 -14.19
CA ALA A 3 -2.61 -0.55 -14.15
C ALA A 3 -1.18 -0.02 -13.91
N VAL A 4 -0.82 1.15 -14.45
CA VAL A 4 0.52 1.74 -14.23
C VAL A 4 0.70 2.10 -12.76
N VAL A 5 -0.27 2.78 -12.16
CA VAL A 5 -0.26 3.13 -10.74
C VAL A 5 -0.25 1.87 -9.86
N ALA A 6 -0.99 0.82 -10.25
CA ALA A 6 -0.97 -0.44 -9.52
C ALA A 6 0.42 -1.10 -9.54
N VAL A 7 1.10 -1.11 -10.69
CA VAL A 7 2.50 -1.59 -10.81
C VAL A 7 3.43 -0.78 -9.91
N GLU A 8 3.32 0.56 -9.91
CA GLU A 8 4.12 1.43 -9.04
C GLU A 8 3.89 1.11 -7.56
N LEU A 9 2.63 0.92 -7.14
CA LEU A 9 2.29 0.61 -5.76
C LEU A 9 2.77 -0.78 -5.31
N VAL A 10 2.67 -1.80 -6.18
CA VAL A 10 3.25 -3.14 -5.92
C VAL A 10 4.77 -3.03 -5.76
N THR A 11 5.43 -2.29 -6.66
CA THR A 11 6.88 -2.09 -6.64
C THR A 11 7.32 -1.31 -5.40
N ALA A 12 6.59 -0.26 -5.04
CA ALA A 12 6.86 0.56 -3.86
C ALA A 12 6.70 -0.25 -2.57
N ALA A 13 5.65 -1.06 -2.45
CA ALA A 13 5.46 -1.94 -1.30
C ALA A 13 6.62 -2.94 -1.15
N GLN A 14 7.11 -3.49 -2.26
CA GLN A 14 8.29 -4.36 -2.25
C GLN A 14 9.56 -3.61 -1.85
N ALA A 15 9.76 -2.40 -2.38
CA ALA A 15 10.90 -1.56 -2.01
C ALA A 15 10.91 -1.19 -0.52
N VAL A 16 9.73 -0.99 0.08
CA VAL A 16 9.60 -0.80 1.53
C VAL A 16 10.06 -2.04 2.28
N ASP A 17 9.62 -3.23 1.88
CA ASP A 17 9.98 -4.47 2.59
C ASP A 17 11.49 -4.78 2.53
N LEU A 18 12.11 -4.46 1.40
CA LEU A 18 13.55 -4.67 1.20
C LEU A 18 14.42 -3.65 1.96
N ARG A 19 13.83 -2.58 2.46
CA ARG A 19 14.54 -1.57 3.26
C ARG A 19 14.60 -2.01 4.72
N GLN A 20 15.77 -1.87 5.35
CA GLN A 20 15.92 -2.11 6.79
C GLN A 20 14.95 -1.22 7.59
N SER A 21 14.14 -1.86 8.43
CA SER A 21 13.06 -1.23 9.19
C SER A 21 12.14 -0.37 8.31
N GLY A 22 11.86 -0.83 7.08
CA GLY A 22 11.10 -0.07 6.10
C GLY A 22 9.70 0.27 6.58
N PRO A 23 8.85 -0.71 6.94
CA PRO A 23 7.48 -0.48 7.39
C PRO A 23 7.39 0.46 8.61
N GLU A 24 8.32 0.33 9.56
CA GLU A 24 8.35 1.13 10.80
C GLU A 24 8.72 2.60 10.56
N ARG A 25 9.33 2.90 9.41
CA ARG A 25 9.80 4.25 9.05
C ARG A 25 8.86 5.00 8.11
N LEU A 26 7.72 4.41 7.76
CA LEU A 26 6.71 5.08 6.94
C LEU A 26 5.96 6.15 7.74
N GLY A 27 5.65 7.27 7.09
CA GLY A 27 4.68 8.23 7.63
C GLY A 27 3.30 7.59 7.74
N ARG A 28 2.45 8.09 8.64
CA ARG A 28 1.17 7.43 9.00
C ARG A 28 0.28 7.09 7.80
N GLY A 29 0.04 8.05 6.91
CA GLY A 29 -0.76 7.82 5.70
C GLY A 29 -0.11 6.79 4.77
N THR A 30 1.19 6.89 4.53
CA THR A 30 1.94 5.92 3.71
C THR A 30 1.92 4.52 4.35
N ALA A 31 2.05 4.42 5.67
CA ALA A 31 1.97 3.17 6.40
C ALA A 31 0.60 2.50 6.24
N ALA A 32 -0.48 3.30 6.25
CA ALA A 32 -1.85 2.84 6.03
C ALA A 32 -2.04 2.29 4.60
N ALA A 33 -1.59 3.05 3.59
CA ALA A 33 -1.60 2.58 2.20
C ALA A 33 -0.78 1.30 2.00
N TYR A 34 0.43 1.24 2.56
CA TYR A 34 1.31 0.07 2.51
C TYR A 34 0.64 -1.16 3.13
N ARG A 35 0.06 -1.05 4.34
CA ARG A 35 -0.67 -2.16 4.97
C ARG A 35 -1.84 -2.63 4.11
N GLN A 36 -2.58 -1.69 3.52
CA GLN A 36 -3.72 -2.04 2.68
C GLN A 36 -3.29 -2.81 1.43
N ILE A 37 -2.19 -2.41 0.78
CA ILE A 37 -1.61 -3.15 -0.35
C ILE A 37 -1.15 -4.54 0.10
N ARG A 38 -0.43 -4.64 1.22
CA ARG A 38 0.10 -5.91 1.74
C ARG A 38 -0.97 -6.87 2.24
N SER A 39 -2.17 -6.37 2.57
CA SER A 39 -3.33 -7.23 2.87
C SER A 39 -3.81 -8.03 1.66
N ARG A 40 -3.52 -7.56 0.43
CA ARG A 40 -3.92 -8.22 -0.83
C ARG A 40 -2.75 -8.80 -1.61
N VAL A 41 -1.55 -8.23 -1.47
CA VAL A 41 -0.35 -8.61 -2.22
C VAL A 41 0.72 -9.10 -1.28
N ARG A 42 1.04 -10.40 -1.35
CA ARG A 42 2.11 -11.01 -0.56
C ARG A 42 3.49 -10.50 -1.00
N PHE A 43 4.43 -10.50 -0.06
CA PHE A 43 5.85 -10.24 -0.34
C PHE A 43 6.33 -11.14 -1.49
N LEU A 44 7.08 -10.56 -2.42
CA LEU A 44 7.64 -11.29 -3.54
C LEU A 44 8.99 -11.90 -3.12
N GLU A 45 8.94 -13.13 -2.62
CA GLU A 45 10.14 -13.86 -2.18
C GLU A 45 10.85 -14.56 -3.35
N HIS A 46 10.05 -15.14 -4.25
CA HIS A 46 10.50 -15.84 -5.44
C HIS A 46 9.71 -15.31 -6.65
N ASP A 47 10.26 -15.49 -7.85
CA ASP A 47 9.59 -15.06 -9.06
C ASP A 47 8.21 -15.74 -9.23
N ARG A 48 7.21 -14.95 -9.61
CA ARG A 48 5.83 -15.39 -9.85
C ARG A 48 5.13 -14.43 -10.81
N PRO A 49 4.07 -14.88 -11.50
CA PRO A 49 3.24 -13.98 -12.29
C PRO A 49 2.67 -12.84 -11.43
N LEU A 50 2.92 -11.59 -11.84
CA LEU A 50 2.48 -10.38 -11.12
C LEU A 50 1.10 -9.87 -11.54
N THR A 51 0.54 -10.37 -12.64
CA THR A 51 -0.80 -9.98 -13.10
C THR A 51 -1.85 -10.03 -11.98
N PRO A 52 -1.93 -11.10 -11.15
CA PRO A 52 -2.89 -11.15 -10.05
C PRO A 52 -2.67 -10.07 -8.99
N ASP A 53 -1.41 -9.71 -8.70
CA ASP A 53 -1.11 -8.65 -7.72
C ASP A 53 -1.47 -7.27 -8.25
N ILE A 54 -1.15 -7.02 -9.53
CA ILE A 54 -1.45 -5.78 -10.22
C ILE A 54 -2.97 -5.58 -10.30
N GLU A 55 -3.72 -6.62 -10.64
CA GLU A 55 -5.19 -6.60 -10.66
C GLU A 55 -5.78 -6.35 -9.27
N ALA A 56 -5.27 -7.03 -8.24
CA ALA A 56 -5.71 -6.83 -6.86
C ALA A 56 -5.50 -5.38 -6.39
N VAL A 57 -4.35 -4.76 -6.71
CA VAL A 57 -4.09 -3.35 -6.37
C VAL A 57 -4.91 -2.40 -7.24
N ALA A 58 -5.10 -2.71 -8.53
CA ALA A 58 -5.98 -1.93 -9.39
C ALA A 58 -7.43 -1.90 -8.87
N ASP A 59 -7.89 -2.99 -8.26
CA ASP A 59 -9.19 -3.07 -7.59
C ASP A 59 -9.25 -2.27 -6.28
N LEU A 60 -8.17 -2.25 -5.50
CA LEU A 60 -8.05 -1.37 -4.34
C LEU A 60 -8.10 0.11 -4.74
N ILE A 61 -7.44 0.49 -5.85
CA ILE A 61 -7.52 1.84 -6.42
C ILE A 61 -8.95 2.14 -6.90
N ARG A 62 -9.56 1.21 -7.65
CA ARG A 62 -10.91 1.37 -8.21
C ARG A 62 -11.98 1.52 -7.14
N SER A 63 -11.88 0.77 -6.05
CA SER A 63 -12.83 0.83 -4.93
C SER A 63 -12.62 2.05 -4.03
N GLY A 64 -11.51 2.77 -4.17
CA GLY A 64 -11.15 3.86 -3.27
C GLY A 64 -10.66 3.39 -1.89
N SER A 65 -10.49 2.08 -1.68
CA SER A 65 -10.14 1.49 -0.38
C SER A 65 -8.82 2.02 0.18
N ILE A 66 -7.84 2.30 -0.69
CA ILE A 66 -6.55 2.90 -0.27
C ILE A 66 -6.77 4.32 0.26
N MET A 67 -7.59 5.13 -0.43
CA MET A 67 -7.84 6.51 -0.03
C MET A 67 -8.66 6.60 1.26
N ALA A 68 -9.63 5.70 1.44
CA ALA A 68 -10.41 5.62 2.68
C ALA A 68 -9.50 5.33 3.88
N GLU A 69 -8.65 4.31 3.77
CA GLU A 69 -7.72 3.90 4.83
C GLU A 69 -6.68 4.99 5.15
N VAL A 70 -6.15 5.66 4.12
CA VAL A 70 -5.21 6.79 4.29
C VAL A 70 -5.89 7.96 5.02
N ARG A 71 -7.12 8.31 4.62
CA ARG A 71 -7.86 9.41 5.21
C ARG A 71 -8.17 9.15 6.67
N GLU A 72 -8.71 7.97 6.98
CA GLU A 72 -8.99 7.55 8.35
C GLU A 72 -7.71 7.60 9.18
N ALA A 73 -6.61 7.02 8.67
CA ALA A 73 -5.34 7.07 9.37
C ALA A 73 -4.94 8.51 9.66
N LEU A 74 -5.06 9.44 8.71
CA LEU A 74 -4.67 10.83 8.89
C LEU A 74 -5.54 11.59 9.91
N GLU A 75 -6.86 11.41 9.88
CA GLU A 75 -7.82 12.07 10.77
C GLU A 75 -7.64 11.69 12.25
N GLN A 76 -7.21 10.45 12.53
CA GLN A 76 -6.96 9.96 13.90
C GLN A 76 -5.81 10.67 14.63
N GLU A 77 -4.94 11.43 13.95
CA GLU A 77 -3.92 12.27 14.63
C GLU A 77 -4.45 13.64 15.00
N GLU A 78 -5.28 14.25 14.15
CA GLU A 78 -5.87 15.56 14.45
C GLU A 78 -6.75 15.50 15.69
N GLY A 79 -7.39 14.36 15.95
CA GLY A 79 -8.13 14.09 17.18
C GLY A 79 -7.27 13.72 18.40
N ARG A 80 -6.00 13.38 18.21
CA ARG A 80 -5.06 13.00 19.30
C ARG A 80 -4.12 14.14 19.71
N ALA A 81 -3.97 15.14 18.85
CA ALA A 81 -3.21 16.37 19.08
C ALA A 81 -4.07 17.53 19.63
N ARG A 82 -5.37 17.29 19.84
CA ARG A 82 -6.33 18.19 20.50
C ARG A 82 -6.72 17.62 21.86
#